data_AF-A0A935DGW6-F1
#
_entry.id   AF-A0A935DGW6-F1
#
_cell.length_a   1.000
_cell.length_b   1.000
_cell.length_c   1.000
_cell.angle_alpha   90.00
_cell.angle_beta   90.00
_cell.angle_gamma   90.00
#
_symmetry.space_group_name_H-M   'P 1'
#
loop_
_entity.id
_entity.type
_entity.pdbx_description
1 polymer ?
#
loop_
_entity_poly.entity_id
_entity_poly.type
_entity_poly.pdbx_seq_one_letter_code
_entity_poly.pdbx_strand_id
1 'polypeptide(L)'
;MGGDLKDDLIFVDWEPSVLSIDMGAGTPTLTALRPGVWCGRALEAGERVMLTDGERITYGDEALTVREKLAHAGGETRPSSERTKAAVRVVLEFLPRGGKLTVEIGGRVFTTELSDRRCDLVACLLKPPSPFRSGELIPEELLCARVWPGEKNGRTELNSLLYRLRQALTEEGIDPAPLFERRGGGLRFCLAPDASVVVG
;
A
#
# COMPACT_ATOMS: atom_id res chain seq x y z
N MET A 1 -1.05 10.03 -12.88
CA MET A 1 -0.01 9.68 -13.88
C MET A 1 0.51 10.98 -14.43
N GLY A 2 1.83 11.16 -14.44
CA GLY A 2 2.48 12.45 -14.73
C GLY A 2 3.96 12.41 -14.42
N GLY A 3 4.61 13.56 -14.27
CA GLY A 3 6.05 13.64 -13.97
C GLY A 3 6.41 13.90 -12.51
N ASP A 4 5.44 13.91 -11.58
CA ASP A 4 5.72 14.18 -10.16
C ASP A 4 5.88 12.89 -9.34
N LEU A 5 6.63 12.96 -8.23
CA LEU A 5 6.85 11.83 -7.33
C LEU A 5 5.57 11.32 -6.64
N LYS A 6 4.49 12.12 -6.65
CA LYS A 6 3.17 11.72 -6.13
C LYS A 6 2.29 11.03 -7.16
N ASP A 7 2.73 10.93 -8.42
CA ASP A 7 2.01 10.20 -9.45
C ASP A 7 2.23 8.68 -9.33
N ASP A 8 1.16 7.90 -9.50
CA ASP A 8 1.24 6.42 -9.45
C ASP A 8 2.13 5.83 -10.56
N LEU A 9 2.26 6.53 -11.68
CA LEU A 9 3.15 6.22 -12.80
C LEU A 9 3.83 7.51 -13.25
N ILE A 10 5.15 7.48 -13.22
CA ILE A 10 6.02 8.65 -13.45
C ILE A 10 6.65 8.57 -14.84
N PHE A 11 6.44 9.61 -15.64
CA PHE A 11 7.06 9.83 -16.94
C PHE A 11 7.90 11.10 -16.85
N VAL A 12 9.21 10.97 -17.04
CA VAL A 12 10.19 12.03 -16.73
C VAL A 12 9.90 13.35 -17.46
N ASP A 13 9.38 13.25 -18.69
CA ASP A 13 9.11 14.42 -19.54
C ASP A 13 7.65 14.89 -19.47
N TRP A 14 6.83 14.33 -18.57
CA TRP A 14 5.44 14.71 -18.42
C TRP A 14 5.26 15.78 -17.35
N GLU A 15 4.23 16.60 -17.49
CA GLU A 15 3.79 17.45 -16.40
C GLU A 15 3.26 16.61 -15.21
N PRO A 16 3.31 17.14 -13.98
CA PRO A 16 2.65 16.51 -12.82
C PRO A 16 1.17 16.25 -13.06
N SER A 17 0.70 15.05 -12.72
CA SER A 17 -0.72 14.68 -12.76
C SER A 17 -1.44 15.04 -14.06
N VAL A 18 -0.90 14.60 -15.21
CA VAL A 18 -1.47 14.82 -16.55
C VAL A 18 -2.80 14.11 -16.75
N LEU A 19 -2.92 12.88 -16.26
CA LEU A 19 -4.12 12.06 -16.39
C LEU A 19 -4.26 11.07 -15.23
N SER A 20 -5.48 10.57 -15.04
CA SER A 20 -5.78 9.45 -14.17
C SER A 20 -6.58 8.38 -14.91
N ILE A 21 -6.39 7.12 -14.51
CA ILE A 21 -7.16 5.98 -15.01
C ILE A 21 -7.82 5.33 -13.80
N ASP A 22 -9.15 5.28 -13.82
CA ASP A 22 -9.94 4.54 -12.84
C ASP A 22 -10.25 3.13 -13.38
N MET A 23 -9.87 2.11 -12.60
CA MET A 23 -10.01 0.69 -12.91
C MET A 23 -11.11 0.04 -12.04
N GLY A 24 -12.17 0.79 -11.68
CA GLY A 24 -13.31 0.29 -10.92
C GLY A 24 -13.99 -0.96 -11.53
N ALA A 25 -15.12 -1.41 -10.96
CA ALA A 25 -15.78 -2.68 -11.30
C ALA A 25 -16.40 -2.78 -12.73
N GLY A 26 -15.95 -1.96 -13.68
CA GLY A 26 -16.41 -1.91 -15.06
C GLY A 26 -15.30 -1.52 -16.02
N THR A 27 -15.66 -0.84 -17.10
CA THR A 27 -14.72 -0.40 -18.14
C THR A 27 -13.76 0.65 -17.59
N PRO A 28 -12.44 0.53 -17.84
CA PRO A 28 -11.47 1.53 -17.42
C PRO A 28 -11.84 2.91 -17.97
N THR A 29 -11.73 3.93 -17.12
CA THR A 29 -12.09 5.31 -17.49
C THR A 29 -10.87 6.21 -17.35
N LEU A 30 -10.52 6.90 -18.44
CA LEU A 30 -9.50 7.93 -18.46
C LEU A 30 -10.11 9.28 -18.06
N THR A 31 -9.45 10.02 -17.18
CA THR A 31 -9.71 11.45 -16.98
C THR A 31 -8.48 12.24 -17.39
N ALA A 32 -8.62 13.15 -18.34
CA ALA A 32 -7.58 14.13 -18.64
C ALA A 32 -7.56 15.18 -17.52
N LEU A 33 -6.43 15.36 -16.83
CA LEU A 33 -6.29 16.36 -15.76
C LEU A 33 -5.58 17.63 -16.26
N ARG A 34 -4.99 17.54 -17.46
CA ARG A 34 -4.34 18.62 -18.20
C ARG A 34 -4.78 18.59 -19.66
N PRO A 35 -4.77 19.75 -20.34
CA PRO A 35 -4.97 19.79 -21.79
C PRO A 35 -3.83 19.06 -22.53
N GLY A 36 -4.07 18.64 -23.76
CA GLY A 36 -3.07 17.98 -24.61
C GLY A 36 -3.04 16.45 -24.50
N VAL A 37 -3.86 15.87 -23.62
CA VAL A 37 -4.13 14.43 -23.62
C VAL A 37 -5.00 14.11 -24.84
N TRP A 38 -4.59 13.10 -25.61
CA TRP A 38 -5.32 12.64 -26.78
C TRP A 38 -5.71 11.17 -26.63
N CYS A 39 -6.97 10.86 -26.94
CA CYS A 39 -7.54 9.52 -26.93
C CYS A 39 -8.62 9.44 -28.03
N GLY A 40 -8.23 9.04 -29.24
CA GLY A 40 -9.06 9.14 -30.46
C GLY A 40 -9.28 10.58 -30.96
N ARG A 41 -9.30 11.54 -30.03
CA ARG A 41 -9.35 12.98 -30.22
C ARG A 41 -8.65 13.69 -29.06
N ALA A 42 -8.37 14.98 -29.20
CA ALA A 42 -7.93 15.79 -28.07
C ALA A 42 -9.04 15.85 -27.01
N LEU A 43 -8.63 15.70 -25.75
CA LEU A 43 -9.49 15.78 -24.58
C LEU A 43 -9.28 17.12 -23.88
N GLU A 44 -10.37 17.69 -23.38
CA GLU A 44 -10.32 18.87 -22.52
C GLU A 44 -9.90 18.49 -21.09
N ALA A 45 -9.29 19.42 -20.36
CA ALA A 45 -8.97 19.18 -18.96
C ALA A 45 -10.26 18.98 -18.13
N GLY A 46 -10.29 17.90 -17.35
CA GLY A 46 -11.45 17.41 -16.60
C GLY A 46 -12.35 16.46 -17.39
N GLU A 47 -12.15 16.31 -18.70
CA GLU A 47 -12.95 15.43 -19.54
C GLU A 47 -12.66 13.95 -19.23
N ARG A 48 -13.72 13.14 -19.24
CA ARG A 48 -13.67 11.70 -18.98
C ARG A 48 -14.11 10.91 -20.19
N VAL A 49 -13.33 9.89 -20.53
CA VAL A 49 -13.65 8.96 -21.62
C VAL A 49 -13.46 7.51 -21.17
N MET A 50 -14.32 6.64 -21.67
CA MET A 50 -14.18 5.20 -21.47
C MET A 50 -13.08 4.68 -22.40
N LEU A 51 -12.20 3.85 -21.87
CA LEU A 51 -11.12 3.23 -22.62
C LEU A 51 -11.54 1.85 -23.13
N THR A 52 -11.19 1.56 -24.38
CA THR A 52 -11.42 0.29 -25.05
C THR A 52 -10.11 -0.43 -25.36
N ASP A 53 -10.18 -1.75 -25.58
CA ASP A 53 -9.02 -2.49 -26.09
C ASP A 53 -8.56 -1.90 -27.42
N GLY A 54 -7.26 -1.76 -27.62
CA GLY A 54 -6.75 -1.11 -28.82
C GLY A 54 -6.31 0.32 -28.61
N GLU A 55 -6.95 1.02 -27.67
CA GLU A 55 -6.98 2.47 -27.65
C GLU A 55 -5.64 3.10 -27.29
N ARG A 56 -5.26 4.15 -28.01
CA ARG A 56 -3.97 4.83 -27.84
C ARG A 56 -4.19 6.16 -27.14
N ILE A 57 -3.53 6.32 -26.00
CA ILE A 57 -3.51 7.54 -25.22
C ILE A 57 -2.16 8.21 -25.48
N THR A 58 -2.15 9.47 -25.90
CA THR A 58 -0.90 10.20 -26.15
C THR A 58 -0.87 11.50 -25.37
N TYR A 59 0.32 11.90 -24.97
CA TYR A 59 0.60 13.20 -24.37
C TYR A 59 2.05 13.58 -24.68
N GLY A 60 2.26 14.74 -25.32
CA GLY A 60 3.55 15.06 -25.94
C GLY A 60 3.94 14.03 -27.00
N ASP A 61 5.20 13.60 -26.98
CA ASP A 61 5.74 12.59 -27.90
C ASP A 61 5.57 11.14 -27.41
N GLU A 62 5.01 10.96 -26.21
CA GLU A 62 4.83 9.67 -25.54
C GLU A 62 3.44 9.09 -25.82
N ALA A 63 3.38 7.75 -25.87
CA ALA A 63 2.14 7.04 -26.15
C ALA A 63 1.97 5.77 -25.32
N LEU A 64 0.81 5.65 -24.70
CA LEU A 64 0.34 4.48 -24.00
C LEU A 64 -0.71 3.77 -24.85
N THR A 65 -0.77 2.45 -24.75
CA THR A 65 -1.75 1.66 -25.47
C THR A 65 -2.52 0.79 -24.50
N VAL A 66 -3.84 0.92 -24.53
CA VAL A 66 -4.77 0.11 -23.76
C VAL A 66 -4.85 -1.26 -24.41
N ARG A 67 -4.63 -2.28 -23.58
CA ARG A 67 -4.77 -3.68 -23.97
C ARG A 67 -5.64 -4.39 -22.95
N GLU A 68 -6.73 -4.98 -23.42
CA GLU A 68 -7.47 -5.94 -22.65
C GLU A 68 -6.58 -7.16 -22.44
N LYS A 69 -6.43 -7.58 -21.19
CA LYS A 69 -5.68 -8.77 -20.87
C LYS A 69 -6.50 -9.96 -21.33
N LEU A 70 -6.18 -10.54 -22.49
CA LEU A 70 -6.75 -11.80 -22.95
C LEU A 70 -6.70 -12.82 -21.81
N ALA A 71 -7.88 -13.21 -21.32
CA ALA A 71 -8.00 -14.27 -20.34
C ALA A 71 -7.36 -15.52 -20.94
N HIS A 72 -6.18 -15.90 -20.45
CA HIS A 72 -5.67 -17.23 -20.72
C HIS A 72 -6.68 -18.21 -20.17
N ALA A 73 -7.28 -19.00 -21.05
CA ALA A 73 -8.22 -20.05 -20.71
C ALA A 73 -7.66 -20.87 -19.54
N GLY A 74 -8.33 -20.83 -18.39
CA GLY A 74 -8.05 -21.68 -17.23
C GLY A 74 -6.94 -21.24 -16.28
N GLY A 75 -6.38 -20.03 -16.43
CA GLY A 75 -5.48 -19.46 -15.43
C GLY A 75 -6.15 -18.32 -14.69
N GLU A 76 -6.46 -18.48 -13.41
CA GLU A 76 -6.62 -17.34 -12.50
C GLU A 76 -5.51 -16.33 -12.81
N THR A 77 -5.86 -15.05 -12.93
CA THR A 77 -4.89 -13.97 -13.03
C THR A 77 -4.12 -13.89 -11.72
N ARG A 78 -3.17 -14.81 -11.51
CA ARG A 78 -2.21 -14.71 -10.43
C ARG A 78 -1.27 -13.57 -10.81
N PRO A 79 -1.03 -12.59 -9.92
CA PRO A 79 0.06 -11.64 -10.12
C PRO A 79 1.33 -12.45 -10.44
N SER A 80 2.02 -12.10 -11.53
CA SER A 80 3.20 -12.84 -11.96
C SER A 80 4.23 -12.79 -10.83
N SER A 81 4.58 -13.98 -10.31
CA SER A 81 5.72 -14.28 -9.43
C SER A 81 6.12 -13.16 -8.46
N GLU A 82 5.72 -13.31 -7.19
CA GLU A 82 6.55 -13.09 -6.01
C GLU A 82 7.86 -12.32 -6.25
N ARG A 83 7.77 -10.99 -6.44
CA ARG A 83 8.56 -10.16 -5.54
C ARG A 83 7.72 -10.08 -4.30
N THR A 84 8.02 -10.92 -3.32
CA THR A 84 7.44 -10.85 -1.99
C THR A 84 7.59 -9.41 -1.52
N LYS A 85 6.51 -8.61 -1.65
CA LYS A 85 6.42 -7.28 -1.04
C LYS A 85 6.23 -7.38 0.48
N ALA A 86 6.12 -8.60 1.01
CA ALA A 86 6.12 -8.83 2.44
C ALA A 86 7.53 -8.66 3.00
N ALA A 87 7.62 -8.20 4.25
CA ALA A 87 8.90 -7.92 4.87
C ALA A 87 9.70 -9.21 5.11
N VAL A 88 10.95 -9.24 4.65
CA VAL A 88 11.88 -10.38 4.87
C VAL A 88 12.66 -10.23 6.17
N ARG A 89 12.82 -9.00 6.65
CA ARG A 89 13.40 -8.70 7.95
C ARG A 89 12.66 -7.54 8.58
N VAL A 90 12.30 -7.70 9.86
CA VAL A 90 11.69 -6.64 10.66
C VAL A 90 12.40 -6.55 12.00
N VAL A 91 12.89 -5.37 12.33
CA VAL A 91 13.50 -5.07 13.62
C VAL A 91 12.73 -3.93 14.26
N LEU A 92 12.23 -4.14 15.47
CA LEU A 92 11.65 -3.09 16.30
C LEU A 92 12.52 -2.90 17.53
N GLU A 93 13.10 -1.71 17.68
CA GLU A 93 13.89 -1.29 18.84
C GLU A 93 13.07 -0.33 19.70
N PHE A 94 12.89 -0.62 20.99
CA PHE A 94 12.19 0.28 21.91
C PHE A 94 13.05 1.50 22.26
N LEU A 95 12.42 2.67 22.23
CA LEU A 95 13.01 3.96 22.61
C LEU A 95 12.18 4.58 23.74
N PRO A 96 12.72 5.54 24.52
CA PRO A 96 12.00 6.13 25.65
C PRO A 96 10.64 6.80 25.33
N ARG A 97 10.35 7.08 24.05
CA ARG A 97 9.09 7.68 23.56
C ARG A 97 8.48 6.92 22.37
N GLY A 98 8.74 5.61 22.29
CA GLY A 98 8.14 4.73 21.31
C GLY A 98 9.14 3.71 20.80
N GLY A 99 9.45 3.73 19.51
CA GLY A 99 10.43 2.79 18.96
C GLY A 99 10.85 3.09 17.54
N LYS A 100 11.91 2.42 17.12
CA LYS A 100 12.46 2.51 15.78
C LYS A 100 12.16 1.21 15.05
N LEU A 101 11.37 1.32 13.97
CA LEU A 101 11.02 0.20 13.12
C LEU A 101 11.93 0.20 11.90
N THR A 102 12.65 -0.89 11.70
CA THR A 102 13.45 -1.15 10.50
C THR A 102 12.83 -2.30 9.72
N VAL A 103 12.54 -2.10 8.44
CA VAL A 103 11.88 -3.10 7.58
C VAL A 103 12.72 -3.30 6.32
N GLU A 104 12.95 -4.55 5.94
CA GLU A 104 13.57 -4.91 4.68
C GLU A 104 12.53 -5.49 3.72
N ILE A 105 12.38 -4.86 2.55
CA ILE A 105 11.41 -5.26 1.51
C ILE A 105 12.10 -5.18 0.16
N GLY A 106 12.07 -6.28 -0.60
CA GLY A 106 12.65 -6.32 -1.96
C GLY A 106 14.13 -5.92 -2.02
N GLY A 107 14.91 -6.22 -0.96
CA GLY A 107 16.33 -5.89 -0.85
C GLY A 107 16.63 -4.44 -0.48
N ARG A 108 15.62 -3.64 -0.14
CA ARG A 108 15.78 -2.27 0.39
C ARG A 108 15.45 -2.24 1.87
N VAL A 109 16.25 -1.50 2.63
CA VAL A 109 16.07 -1.29 4.07
C VAL A 109 15.48 0.09 4.30
N PHE A 110 14.38 0.13 5.04
CA PHE A 110 13.69 1.35 5.44
C PHE A 110 13.66 1.44 6.95
N THR A 111 13.68 2.66 7.48
CA THR A 111 13.69 2.92 8.93
C THR A 111 12.75 4.07 9.24
N THR A 112 11.88 3.90 10.24
CA THR A 112 10.97 4.94 10.73
C THR A 112 10.93 4.97 12.25
N GLU A 113 10.71 6.15 12.82
CA GLU A 113 10.36 6.28 14.23
C GLU A 113 8.85 6.18 14.44
N LEU A 114 8.45 5.46 15.48
CA LEU A 114 7.07 5.23 15.90
C LEU A 114 6.87 5.89 17.26
N SER A 115 5.76 6.60 17.43
CA SER A 115 5.31 7.06 18.75
C SER A 115 4.80 5.89 19.60
N ASP A 116 4.87 5.97 20.93
CA ASP A 116 4.39 4.96 21.92
C ASP A 116 3.30 4.01 21.40
N ARG A 117 2.05 4.48 21.23
CA ARG A 117 0.94 3.60 20.85
C ARG A 117 1.11 2.91 19.49
N ARG A 118 1.80 3.55 18.54
CA ARG A 118 2.14 2.92 17.24
C ARG A 118 3.21 1.85 17.42
N CYS A 119 4.19 2.11 18.28
CA CYS A 119 5.19 1.13 18.66
C CYS A 119 4.54 -0.08 19.35
N ASP A 120 3.64 0.13 20.31
CA ASP A 120 2.91 -0.94 21.01
C ASP A 120 2.08 -1.80 20.06
N LEU A 121 1.39 -1.17 19.09
CA LEU A 121 0.63 -1.89 18.08
C LEU A 121 1.56 -2.77 17.24
N VAL A 122 2.65 -2.22 16.71
CA VAL A 122 3.60 -2.97 15.88
C VAL A 122 4.29 -4.07 16.69
N ALA A 123 4.68 -3.81 17.94
CA ALA A 123 5.23 -4.81 18.84
C ALA A 123 4.27 -5.97 19.06
N CYS A 124 2.97 -5.68 19.27
CA CYS A 124 1.95 -6.72 19.42
C CYS A 124 1.75 -7.54 18.14
N LEU A 125 1.83 -6.91 16.96
CA LEU A 125 1.73 -7.63 15.69
C LEU A 125 2.97 -8.49 15.37
N LEU A 126 4.17 -8.02 15.75
CA LEU A 126 5.43 -8.72 15.50
C LEU A 126 5.72 -9.80 16.55
N LYS A 127 5.28 -9.60 17.79
CA LYS A 127 5.44 -10.55 18.90
C LYS A 127 4.10 -10.69 19.64
N PRO A 128 3.12 -11.37 19.03
CA PRO A 128 1.80 -11.48 19.60
C PRO A 128 1.77 -12.38 20.85
N PRO A 129 0.75 -12.22 21.70
CA PRO A 129 0.54 -13.12 22.82
C PRO A 129 0.17 -14.53 22.34
N SER A 130 0.56 -15.55 23.10
CA SER A 130 0.13 -16.94 22.89
C SER A 130 -1.41 -17.03 22.80
N PRO A 131 -1.99 -17.83 21.89
CA PRO A 131 -1.35 -18.85 21.04
C PRO A 131 -0.85 -18.35 19.67
N PHE A 132 -0.92 -17.05 19.40
CA PHE A 132 -0.63 -16.49 18.09
C PHE A 132 0.88 -16.42 17.81
N ARG A 133 1.23 -16.47 16.53
CA ARG A 133 2.60 -16.31 16.03
C ARG A 133 2.73 -15.07 15.16
N SER A 134 3.96 -14.58 15.00
CA SER A 134 4.28 -13.47 14.08
C SER A 134 3.76 -13.78 12.68
N GLY A 135 3.07 -12.82 12.05
CA GLY A 135 2.45 -13.00 10.73
C GLY A 135 1.04 -13.60 10.74
N GLU A 136 0.52 -14.02 11.89
CA GLU A 136 -0.87 -14.48 12.02
C GLU A 136 -1.85 -13.32 12.22
N LEU A 137 -3.11 -13.54 11.83
CA LEU A 137 -4.21 -12.61 12.10
C LEU A 137 -4.54 -12.62 13.60
N ILE A 138 -4.34 -11.47 14.24
CA ILE A 138 -4.62 -11.29 15.66
C ILE A 138 -5.98 -10.58 15.79
N PRO A 139 -6.91 -11.09 16.61
CA PRO A 139 -8.19 -10.43 16.88
C PRO A 139 -8.01 -8.97 17.33
N GLU A 140 -8.80 -8.07 16.75
CA GLU A 140 -8.73 -6.64 17.05
C GLU A 140 -9.01 -6.35 18.53
N GLU A 141 -9.84 -7.14 19.19
CA GLU A 141 -10.14 -7.00 20.62
C GLU A 141 -8.90 -7.22 21.49
N LEU A 142 -8.03 -8.18 21.12
CA LEU A 142 -6.76 -8.42 21.81
C LEU A 142 -5.76 -7.29 21.55
N LEU A 143 -5.73 -6.76 20.32
CA LEU A 143 -4.88 -5.62 19.98
C LEU A 143 -5.30 -4.38 20.78
N CYS A 144 -6.61 -4.10 20.86
CA CYS A 144 -7.14 -2.99 21.64
C CYS A 144 -6.80 -3.12 23.13
N ALA A 145 -6.99 -4.31 23.71
CA ALA A 145 -6.66 -4.55 25.12
C ALA A 145 -5.15 -4.39 25.42
N ARG A 146 -4.29 -4.66 24.44
CA ARG A 146 -2.83 -4.54 24.59
C ARG A 146 -2.34 -3.10 24.42
N VAL A 147 -2.84 -2.39 23.42
CA VAL A 147 -2.44 -1.01 23.08
C VAL A 147 -3.06 0.01 24.05
N TRP A 148 -4.24 -0.31 24.59
CA TRP A 148 -4.98 0.56 25.52
C TRP A 148 -5.44 -0.19 26.77
N PRO A 149 -4.52 -0.61 27.65
CA PRO A 149 -4.88 -1.37 28.84
C PRO A 149 -5.81 -0.56 29.76
N GLY A 150 -7.02 -1.08 29.99
CA GLY A 150 -8.00 -0.47 30.89
C GLY A 150 -8.84 0.67 30.29
N GLU A 151 -8.63 1.05 29.03
CA GLU A 151 -9.47 2.04 28.35
C GLU A 151 -10.56 1.34 27.51
N LYS A 152 -11.73 1.99 27.36
CA LYS A 152 -12.79 1.52 26.44
C LYS A 152 -12.53 2.04 25.02
N ASN A 153 -11.42 1.59 24.42
CA ASN A 153 -11.11 1.86 23.03
C ASN A 153 -11.41 0.64 22.18
N GLY A 154 -11.88 0.86 20.96
CA GLY A 154 -12.32 -0.20 20.07
C GLY A 154 -11.86 0.03 18.65
N ARG A 155 -12.70 -0.43 17.73
CA ARG A 155 -12.41 -0.47 16.31
C ARG A 155 -12.08 0.91 15.72
N THR A 156 -12.73 1.97 16.20
CA THR A 156 -12.53 3.34 15.70
C THR A 156 -11.14 3.88 16.03
N GLU A 157 -10.69 3.68 17.26
CA GLU A 157 -9.38 4.12 17.73
C GLU A 157 -8.27 3.31 17.06
N LEU A 158 -8.48 1.99 16.91
CA LEU A 158 -7.58 1.12 16.16
C LEU A 158 -7.46 1.54 14.69
N ASN A 159 -8.57 1.90 14.04
CA ASN A 159 -8.55 2.43 12.67
C ASN A 159 -7.73 3.70 12.57
N SER A 160 -7.93 4.62 13.51
CA SER A 160 -7.23 5.92 13.54
C SER A 160 -5.74 5.76 13.83
N LEU A 161 -5.36 4.79 14.66
CA LEU A 161 -3.98 4.45 14.93
C LEU A 161 -3.31 3.80 13.72
N LEU A 162 -3.98 2.83 13.08
CA LEU A 162 -3.49 2.16 11.88
C LEU A 162 -3.35 3.15 10.72
N TYR A 163 -4.31 4.05 10.52
CA TYR A 163 -4.22 5.10 9.51
C TYR A 163 -2.96 5.98 9.71
N ARG A 164 -2.74 6.47 10.93
CA ARG A 164 -1.54 7.28 11.25
C ARG A 164 -0.23 6.51 11.16
N LEU A 165 -0.26 5.20 11.44
CA LEU A 165 0.89 4.32 11.23
C LEU A 165 1.21 4.21 9.74
N ARG A 166 0.19 3.94 8.90
CA ARG A 166 0.36 3.86 7.45
C ARG A 166 0.87 5.17 6.87
N GLN A 167 0.34 6.30 7.33
CA GLN A 167 0.80 7.62 6.89
C GLN A 167 2.30 7.84 7.18
N ALA A 168 2.75 7.53 8.40
CA ALA A 168 4.17 7.68 8.76
C ALA A 168 5.09 6.76 7.95
N LEU A 169 4.63 5.55 7.62
CA LEU A 169 5.38 4.65 6.73
C LEU A 169 5.49 5.23 5.32
N THR A 170 4.40 5.77 4.78
CA THR A 170 4.39 6.42 3.48
C THR A 170 5.31 7.64 3.44
N GLU A 171 5.35 8.45 4.50
CA GLU A 171 6.25 9.60 4.63
C GLU A 171 7.74 9.19 4.53
N GLU A 172 8.08 7.98 4.98
CA GLU A 172 9.43 7.39 4.87
C GLU A 172 9.64 6.54 3.60
N GLY A 173 8.73 6.64 2.62
CA GLY A 173 8.82 5.93 1.35
C GLY A 173 8.52 4.42 1.42
N ILE A 174 7.93 3.95 2.52
CA ILE A 174 7.51 2.57 2.70
C ILE A 174 6.05 2.45 2.22
N ASP A 175 5.78 1.57 1.25
CA ASP A 175 4.41 1.20 0.88
C ASP A 175 3.77 0.38 2.02
N PRO A 176 2.73 0.90 2.71
CA PRO A 176 2.14 0.20 3.84
C PRO A 176 1.11 -0.85 3.41
N ALA A 177 0.62 -0.83 2.17
CA ALA A 177 -0.40 -1.76 1.69
C ALA A 177 0.00 -3.24 1.81
N PRO A 178 1.24 -3.66 1.42
CA PRO A 178 1.66 -5.04 1.58
C PRO A 178 2.05 -5.42 3.01
N LEU A 179 2.21 -4.47 3.93
CA LEU A 179 2.68 -4.72 5.29
C LEU A 179 1.56 -5.04 6.29
N PHE A 180 0.32 -4.66 6.00
CA PHE A 180 -0.80 -4.87 6.91
C PHE A 180 -2.00 -5.47 6.21
N GLU A 181 -2.38 -6.66 6.64
CA GLU A 181 -3.63 -7.28 6.21
C GLU A 181 -4.63 -7.27 7.36
N ARG A 182 -5.86 -6.89 7.01
CA ARG A 182 -7.01 -6.96 7.89
C ARG A 182 -8.07 -7.84 7.27
N ARG A 183 -8.49 -8.87 8.00
CA ARG A 183 -9.47 -9.84 7.52
C ARG A 183 -10.24 -10.46 8.68
N GLY A 184 -11.55 -10.61 8.55
CA GLY A 184 -12.39 -11.32 9.53
C GLY A 184 -12.37 -10.76 10.95
N GLY A 185 -12.11 -9.46 11.13
CA GLY A 185 -11.96 -8.84 12.46
C GLY A 185 -10.59 -9.02 13.11
N GLY A 186 -9.60 -9.53 12.36
CA GLY A 186 -8.21 -9.58 12.77
C GLY A 186 -7.31 -8.67 11.93
N LEU A 187 -6.15 -8.35 12.49
CA LEU A 187 -5.08 -7.58 11.86
C LEU A 187 -3.76 -8.32 12.02
N ARG A 188 -2.93 -8.30 10.97
CA ARG A 188 -1.57 -8.85 10.99
C ARG A 188 -0.56 -7.91 10.37
N PHE A 189 0.70 -8.07 10.77
CA PHE A 189 1.84 -7.59 10.01
C PHE A 189 2.26 -8.68 9.03
N CYS A 190 2.27 -8.38 7.73
CA CYS A 190 2.58 -9.35 6.69
C CYS A 190 4.09 -9.56 6.55
N LEU A 191 4.50 -10.81 6.71
CA LEU A 191 5.89 -11.24 6.66
C LEU A 191 6.10 -12.20 5.49
N ALA A 192 7.29 -12.16 4.89
CA ALA A 192 7.71 -13.20 3.95
C ALA A 192 7.80 -14.56 4.66
N PRO A 193 7.71 -15.68 3.93
CA PRO A 193 8.14 -16.97 4.45
C PRO A 193 9.56 -16.85 5.01
N ASP A 194 9.79 -17.43 6.20
CA ASP A 194 11.08 -17.41 6.91
C ASP A 194 11.63 -16.02 7.27
N ALA A 195 10.76 -14.99 7.32
CA ALA A 195 11.18 -13.65 7.71
C ALA A 195 11.81 -13.62 9.12
N SER A 196 12.90 -12.87 9.25
CA SER A 196 13.55 -12.63 10.54
C SER A 196 12.84 -11.50 11.29
N VAL A 197 12.28 -11.80 12.47
CA VAL A 197 11.63 -10.82 13.34
C VAL A 197 12.43 -10.64 14.63
N VAL A 198 12.83 -9.41 14.93
CA VAL A 198 13.51 -9.02 16.16
C VAL A 198 12.72 -7.91 16.84
N VAL A 199 12.37 -8.10 18.12
CA VAL A 199 11.70 -7.10 18.95
C VAL A 199 12.49 -6.98 20.25
N GLY A 200 13.14 -5.84 20.46
CA GLY A 200 14.12 -5.61 21.53
C GLY A 200 14.04 -4.23 22.16
#